data_AF-A0A8R2D8D0-F1
#
_entry.id   AF-A0A8R2D8D0-F1
#
_cell.length_a   1.000
_cell.length_b   1.000
_cell.length_c   1.000
_cell.angle_alpha   90.00
_cell.angle_beta   90.00
_cell.angle_gamma   90.00
#
_symmetry.space_group_name_H-M   'P 1'
#
loop_
_entity.id
_entity.type
_entity.pdbx_description
1 polymer ?
#
loop_
_entity_poly.entity_id
_entity_poly.type
_entity_poly.pdbx_seq_one_letter_code
_entity_poly.pdbx_strand_id
1 'polypeptide(L)'
;MQNTKEISEPIRCEPAKYEYKKSCYAEIYQVLQSFRKEEIYCDFQLETNDGKIINGHKVVLASASPYFHAMFTNCDEKNQYLVIMKQLDSTALQLLVNFIYTGEITVTENNLQILLPASNLLQLQEVKEVCYDFLQAQMCPKNCIGLNALADLHSCEQLLTSSELYIQQHFSDVVDGNEFLYLSSGQMVKLIASDEVKVPSEEKVFESVIRWVKHDLGSRKCILPQLMEHVRLPLTSKEYILKKVVEEPLLDNCKNYVIEALHFHLLKSDKLITIPHNIRAKPRKPGGMDKVIFVVGGEGKNIITSTEWYDPKMNRWHFGPKLITPRSGGGLAVVKDNFVLCMGGIINSQSVDVLDLSSESPRWEPTVDMLVNRFELGVGVINNYVYAVGGDDGSGYSNSVEMFDCKTQDWSIVTNMYTGRIGAGIGVLNDLLYVVM
;
A
#
# COMPACT_ATOMS: atom_id res chain seq x y z
N MET A 1 12.83 -87.67 -0.69
CA MET A 1 13.44 -86.74 -1.66
C MET A 1 13.73 -85.44 -0.94
N GLN A 2 14.97 -85.00 -1.06
CA GLN A 2 15.67 -84.03 -0.22
C GLN A 2 14.98 -82.66 -0.17
N ASN A 3 14.85 -82.10 1.04
CA ASN A 3 14.62 -80.67 1.22
C ASN A 3 15.87 -80.06 1.87
N THR A 4 16.49 -79.18 1.10
CA THR A 4 17.67 -78.36 1.33
C THR A 4 17.54 -77.53 2.60
N LYS A 5 18.50 -77.67 3.53
CA LYS A 5 18.76 -76.66 4.56
C LYS A 5 19.67 -75.59 3.95
N GLU A 6 19.08 -74.47 3.56
CA GLU A 6 19.83 -73.24 3.34
C GLU A 6 20.29 -72.69 4.70
N ILE A 7 21.60 -72.53 4.84
CA ILE A 7 22.24 -71.82 5.94
C ILE A 7 22.35 -70.37 5.47
N SER A 8 21.58 -69.46 6.06
CA SER A 8 21.73 -68.02 5.82
C SER A 8 22.96 -67.49 6.55
N GLU A 9 23.82 -66.79 5.82
CA GLU A 9 25.01 -66.12 6.32
C GLU A 9 24.66 -65.04 7.37
N PRO A 10 25.53 -64.78 8.37
CA PRO A 10 25.30 -63.72 9.34
C PRO A 10 25.49 -62.37 8.66
N ILE A 11 24.41 -61.59 8.62
CA ILE A 11 24.37 -60.20 8.15
C ILE A 11 25.41 -59.40 8.94
N ARG A 12 26.48 -58.97 8.27
CA ARG A 12 27.44 -57.99 8.79
C ARG A 12 26.67 -56.70 9.08
N CYS A 13 26.52 -56.36 10.36
CA CYS A 13 26.07 -55.02 10.74
C CYS A 13 27.17 -54.03 10.33
N GLU A 14 26.85 -53.11 9.43
CA GLU A 14 27.70 -51.95 9.14
C GLU A 14 27.97 -51.17 10.44
N PRO A 15 29.17 -50.58 10.64
CA PRO A 15 29.47 -49.82 11.84
C PRO A 15 28.55 -48.60 11.93
N ALA A 16 27.65 -48.59 12.90
CA ALA A 16 26.74 -47.48 13.14
C ALA A 16 27.54 -46.24 13.56
N LYS A 17 27.61 -45.24 12.68
CA LYS A 17 28.20 -43.94 12.97
C LYS A 17 27.14 -43.05 13.62
N TYR A 18 27.25 -42.81 14.92
CA TYR A 18 26.39 -41.90 15.66
C TYR A 18 27.09 -40.55 15.84
N GLU A 19 26.65 -39.53 15.11
CA GLU A 19 27.15 -38.16 15.25
C GLU A 19 26.25 -37.38 16.22
N TYR A 20 26.72 -37.23 17.47
CA TYR A 20 26.10 -36.32 18.43
C TYR A 20 26.54 -34.88 18.14
N LYS A 21 25.58 -34.00 17.86
CA LYS A 21 25.79 -32.55 17.82
C LYS A 21 25.17 -31.92 19.06
N LYS A 22 25.97 -31.24 19.88
CA LYS A 22 25.49 -30.47 21.04
C LYS A 22 24.50 -29.41 20.55
N SER A 23 23.31 -29.34 21.14
CA SER A 23 22.19 -28.51 20.68
C SER A 23 22.24 -27.07 21.16
N CYS A 24 23.01 -26.74 22.20
CA CYS A 24 23.08 -25.39 22.74
C CYS A 24 24.50 -25.03 23.19
N TYR A 25 25.03 -23.93 22.64
CA TYR A 25 26.32 -23.35 23.00
C TYR A 25 26.20 -22.18 23.98
N ALA A 26 24.98 -21.80 24.39
CA ALA A 26 24.73 -20.64 25.25
C ALA A 26 25.46 -20.73 26.60
N GLU A 27 25.61 -21.94 27.16
CA GLU A 27 26.37 -22.19 28.39
C GLU A 27 27.84 -21.76 28.26
N ILE A 28 28.46 -21.95 27.08
CA ILE A 28 29.85 -21.56 26.85
C ILE A 28 29.99 -20.04 26.81
N TYR A 29 29.04 -19.36 26.15
CA TYR A 29 29.01 -17.91 26.07
C TYR A 29 28.78 -17.25 27.44
N GLN A 30 27.95 -17.85 28.30
CA GLN A 30 27.78 -17.40 29.69
C GLN A 30 29.09 -17.48 30.49
N VAL A 31 29.87 -18.55 30.31
CA VAL A 31 31.19 -18.73 30.94
C VAL A 31 32.22 -17.74 30.40
N LEU A 32 32.22 -17.48 29.08
CA LEU A 32 33.10 -16.47 28.47
C LEU A 32 32.75 -15.06 28.95
N GLN A 33 31.47 -14.78 29.20
CA GLN A 33 31.02 -13.52 29.77
C GLN A 33 31.45 -13.36 31.24
N SER A 34 31.48 -14.43 32.04
CA SER A 34 32.04 -14.35 33.40
C SER A 34 33.55 -14.11 33.37
N PHE A 35 34.29 -14.78 32.48
CA PHE A 35 35.74 -14.54 32.32
C PHE A 35 36.02 -13.10 31.91
N ARG A 36 35.21 -12.51 31.02
CA ARG A 36 35.33 -11.10 30.65
C ARG A 36 35.10 -10.16 31.85
N LYS A 37 34.10 -10.42 32.68
CA LYS A 37 33.80 -9.59 33.87
C LYS A 37 34.88 -9.67 34.94
N GLU A 38 35.54 -10.83 35.06
CA GLU A 38 36.64 -11.07 35.97
C GLU A 38 38.01 -10.72 35.35
N GLU A 39 38.03 -10.21 34.11
CA GLU A 39 39.24 -9.87 33.33
C GLU A 39 40.19 -11.05 33.10
N ILE A 40 39.67 -12.28 33.16
CA ILE A 40 40.44 -13.50 32.97
C ILE A 40 40.58 -13.77 31.46
N TYR A 41 41.80 -14.02 31.00
CA TYR A 41 42.17 -14.29 29.59
C TYR A 41 41.84 -13.17 28.58
N CYS A 42 41.56 -11.95 29.04
CA CYS A 42 41.33 -10.80 28.15
C CYS A 42 42.64 -10.35 27.48
N ASP A 43 42.70 -10.52 26.16
CA ASP A 43 43.86 -10.21 25.31
C ASP A 43 43.69 -8.90 24.52
N PHE A 44 42.62 -8.15 24.82
CA PHE A 44 42.27 -6.93 24.10
C PHE A 44 41.45 -5.94 24.93
N GLN A 45 41.73 -4.65 24.75
CA GLN A 45 41.04 -3.53 25.38
C GLN A 45 40.61 -2.49 24.34
N LEU A 46 39.36 -2.07 24.43
CA LEU A 46 38.78 -1.01 23.61
C LEU A 46 38.64 0.26 24.46
N GLU A 47 39.33 1.33 24.06
CA GLU A 47 39.16 2.64 24.68
C GLU A 47 38.23 3.51 23.83
N THR A 48 37.24 4.11 24.49
CA THR A 48 36.30 5.05 23.87
C THR A 48 36.76 6.48 24.12
N ASN A 49 36.21 7.44 23.38
CA ASN A 49 36.56 8.87 23.53
C ASN A 49 36.37 9.40 24.96
N ASP A 50 35.44 8.81 25.71
CA ASP A 50 35.13 9.19 27.09
C ASP A 50 36.15 8.63 28.10
N GLY A 51 37.21 7.95 27.63
CA GLY A 51 38.22 7.29 28.45
C GLY A 51 37.74 5.99 29.10
N LYS A 52 36.55 5.49 28.73
CA LYS A 52 36.04 4.21 29.23
C LYS A 52 36.70 3.07 28.47
N ILE A 53 37.29 2.15 29.23
CA ILE A 53 37.97 0.96 28.72
C ILE A 53 37.03 -0.25 28.82
N ILE A 54 36.93 -1.01 27.74
CA ILE A 54 36.12 -2.22 27.64
C ILE A 54 37.04 -3.39 27.30
N ASN A 55 37.16 -4.33 28.23
CA ASN A 55 37.94 -5.55 28.02
C ASN A 55 37.16 -6.55 27.16
N GLY A 56 37.88 -7.34 26.36
CA GLY A 56 37.32 -8.39 25.54
C GLY A 56 38.37 -9.42 25.11
N HIS A 57 37.87 -10.45 24.41
CA HIS A 57 38.69 -11.52 23.85
C HIS A 57 38.71 -11.39 22.33
N LYS A 58 39.89 -11.30 21.71
CA LYS A 58 40.03 -11.11 20.24
C LYS A 58 39.27 -12.17 19.46
N VAL A 59 39.34 -13.43 19.90
CA VAL A 59 38.67 -14.56 19.23
C VAL A 59 37.15 -14.40 19.21
N VAL A 60 36.54 -13.95 20.32
CA VAL A 60 35.09 -13.82 20.44
C VAL A 60 34.60 -12.61 19.62
N LEU A 61 35.33 -11.50 19.71
CA LEU A 61 35.02 -10.29 18.94
C LEU A 61 35.15 -10.54 17.42
N ALA A 62 36.22 -11.20 16.98
CA ALA A 62 36.42 -11.55 15.57
C ALA A 62 35.43 -12.59 15.06
N SER A 63 34.96 -13.51 15.92
CA SER A 63 33.96 -14.50 15.49
C SER A 63 32.59 -13.88 15.23
N ALA A 64 32.24 -12.82 15.97
CA ALA A 64 30.92 -12.19 15.88
C ALA A 64 30.87 -10.98 14.94
N SER A 65 31.99 -10.30 14.72
CA SER A 65 32.05 -9.07 13.91
C SER A 65 33.12 -9.18 12.82
N PRO A 66 32.73 -9.07 11.55
CA PRO A 66 33.68 -8.99 10.44
C PRO A 66 34.64 -7.80 10.55
N TYR A 67 34.19 -6.68 11.15
CA TYR A 67 35.03 -5.53 11.41
C TYR A 67 36.21 -5.88 12.33
N PHE A 68 35.92 -6.52 13.49
CA PHE A 68 36.98 -6.96 14.40
C PHE A 68 37.85 -8.06 13.78
N HIS A 69 37.26 -8.96 12.98
CA HIS A 69 38.03 -9.96 12.24
C HIS A 69 39.08 -9.30 11.32
N ALA A 70 38.65 -8.34 10.49
CA ALA A 70 39.53 -7.60 9.58
C ALA A 70 40.59 -6.79 10.33
N MET A 71 40.20 -6.13 11.43
CA MET A 71 41.10 -5.35 12.27
C MET A 71 42.23 -6.22 12.86
N PHE A 72 41.93 -7.43 13.34
CA PHE A 72 42.94 -8.31 13.94
C PHE A 72 43.77 -9.10 12.92
N THR A 73 43.32 -9.22 11.67
CA THR A 73 44.04 -9.95 10.61
C THR A 73 44.91 -9.04 9.76
N ASN A 74 44.40 -7.88 9.34
CA ASN A 74 44.97 -7.08 8.26
C ASN A 74 45.54 -5.72 8.69
N CYS A 75 45.26 -5.25 9.91
CA CYS A 75 45.71 -3.93 10.36
C CYS A 75 46.91 -4.00 11.31
N ASP A 76 47.63 -2.88 11.43
CA ASP A 76 48.77 -2.69 12.34
C ASP A 76 48.37 -2.83 13.83
N GLU A 77 47.07 -2.83 14.13
CA GLU A 77 46.51 -3.05 15.47
C GLU A 77 46.56 -4.52 15.93
N LYS A 78 47.00 -5.45 15.07
CA LYS A 78 47.14 -6.89 15.39
C LYS A 78 47.89 -7.16 16.70
N ASN A 79 48.98 -6.42 16.91
CA ASN A 79 49.85 -6.57 18.08
C ASN A 79 49.53 -5.57 19.21
N GLN A 80 48.53 -4.72 19.03
CA GLN A 80 48.14 -3.76 20.05
C GLN A 80 47.20 -4.42 21.07
N TYR A 81 47.46 -4.12 22.34
CA TYR A 81 46.61 -4.53 23.45
C TYR A 81 45.44 -3.55 23.65
N LEU A 82 45.63 -2.27 23.29
CA LEU A 82 44.67 -1.19 23.44
C LEU A 82 44.42 -0.52 22.10
N VAL A 83 43.15 -0.40 21.70
CA VAL A 83 42.73 0.31 20.48
C VAL A 83 41.72 1.39 20.82
N ILE A 84 41.96 2.61 20.33
CA ILE A 84 41.11 3.77 20.59
C ILE A 84 40.09 3.92 19.46
N MET A 85 38.81 3.77 19.81
CA MET A 85 37.68 3.86 18.88
C MET A 85 37.07 5.25 18.92
N LYS A 86 37.55 6.12 18.02
CA LYS A 86 37.20 7.56 18.04
C LYS A 86 35.80 7.93 17.55
N GLN A 87 35.00 6.95 17.09
CA GLN A 87 33.71 7.21 16.43
C GLN A 87 32.52 6.59 17.15
N LEU A 88 32.70 6.06 18.36
CA LEU A 88 31.64 5.33 19.07
C LEU A 88 31.40 5.87 20.47
N ASP A 89 30.11 5.95 20.82
CA ASP A 89 29.65 6.20 22.17
C ASP A 89 29.98 5.02 23.08
N SER A 90 30.41 5.31 24.31
CA SER A 90 30.85 4.30 25.26
C SER A 90 29.72 3.38 25.75
N THR A 91 28.47 3.86 25.72
CA THR A 91 27.28 3.08 26.05
C THR A 91 26.91 2.13 24.91
N ALA A 92 26.92 2.63 23.67
CA ALA A 92 26.62 1.82 22.49
C ALA A 92 27.63 0.67 22.33
N LEU A 93 28.93 0.97 22.47
CA LEU A 93 29.97 -0.06 22.38
C LEU A 93 29.81 -1.11 23.49
N GLN A 94 29.49 -0.70 24.71
CA GLN A 94 29.26 -1.65 25.80
C GLN A 94 28.07 -2.58 25.52
N LEU A 95 26.97 -2.05 24.99
CA LEU A 95 25.79 -2.84 24.63
C LEU A 95 26.10 -3.83 23.51
N LEU A 96 26.81 -3.40 22.47
CA LEU A 96 27.19 -4.26 21.35
C LEU A 96 28.18 -5.35 21.77
N VAL A 97 29.17 -5.04 22.60
CA VAL A 97 30.07 -6.08 23.11
C VAL A 97 29.34 -6.99 24.08
N ASN A 98 28.42 -6.50 24.91
CA ASN A 98 27.59 -7.40 25.73
C ASN A 98 26.77 -8.35 24.85
N PHE A 99 26.15 -7.85 23.78
CA PHE A 99 25.42 -8.66 22.81
C PHE A 99 26.30 -9.76 22.20
N ILE A 100 27.55 -9.47 21.82
CA ILE A 100 28.48 -10.48 21.28
C ILE A 100 28.68 -11.66 22.26
N TYR A 101 28.63 -11.40 23.57
CA TYR A 101 28.84 -12.41 24.60
C TYR A 101 27.56 -13.05 25.13
N THR A 102 26.42 -12.37 25.07
CA THR A 102 25.16 -12.87 25.64
C THR A 102 24.15 -13.32 24.58
N GLY A 103 24.25 -12.80 23.35
CA GLY A 103 23.23 -12.92 22.32
C GLY A 103 21.97 -12.09 22.59
N GLU A 104 21.99 -11.22 23.60
CA GLU A 104 20.82 -10.45 24.04
C GLU A 104 21.09 -8.94 23.95
N ILE A 105 20.15 -8.20 23.39
CA ILE A 105 20.20 -6.73 23.32
C ILE A 105 18.82 -6.12 23.54
N THR A 106 18.77 -5.02 24.30
CA THR A 106 17.55 -4.26 24.54
C THR A 106 17.59 -2.97 23.74
N VAL A 107 16.68 -2.82 22.77
CA VAL A 107 16.56 -1.61 21.94
C VAL A 107 15.46 -0.70 22.50
N THR A 108 15.75 0.59 22.60
CA THR A 108 14.87 1.65 23.13
C THR A 108 15.03 2.91 22.28
N GLU A 109 14.07 3.84 22.31
CA GLU A 109 14.12 5.08 21.52
C GLU A 109 15.38 5.91 21.77
N ASN A 110 15.84 5.98 23.03
CA ASN A 110 17.04 6.74 23.41
C ASN A 110 18.33 6.07 22.95
N ASN A 111 18.40 4.73 22.96
CA ASN A 111 19.62 4.03 22.58
C ASN A 111 19.73 3.80 21.07
N LEU A 112 18.62 3.85 20.33
CA LEU A 112 18.60 3.56 18.91
C LEU A 112 19.48 4.52 18.09
N GLN A 113 19.47 5.81 18.43
CA GLN A 113 20.24 6.85 17.74
C GLN A 113 21.75 6.59 17.79
N ILE A 114 22.24 6.02 18.89
CA ILE A 114 23.66 5.67 19.06
C ILE A 114 23.97 4.23 18.62
N LEU A 115 22.98 3.34 18.71
CA LEU A 115 23.15 1.91 18.45
C LEU A 115 23.20 1.60 16.95
N LEU A 116 22.35 2.25 16.14
CA LEU A 116 22.27 1.98 14.70
C LEU A 116 23.54 2.37 13.92
N PRO A 117 24.15 3.55 14.14
CA PRO A 117 25.44 3.87 13.52
C PRO A 117 26.55 2.92 13.99
N ALA A 118 26.52 2.55 15.28
CA ALA A 118 27.52 1.69 15.88
C ALA A 118 27.46 0.24 15.37
N SER A 119 26.25 -0.32 15.21
CA SER A 119 26.05 -1.65 14.65
C SER A 119 26.46 -1.71 13.18
N ASN A 120 26.22 -0.64 12.41
CA ASN A 120 26.65 -0.55 11.02
C ASN A 120 28.19 -0.47 10.90
N LEU A 121 28.85 0.31 11.76
CA LEU A 121 30.31 0.41 11.80
C LEU A 121 30.95 -0.95 12.16
N LEU A 122 30.44 -1.61 13.20
CA LEU A 122 30.92 -2.92 13.64
C LEU A 122 30.41 -4.09 12.77
N GLN A 123 29.60 -3.81 11.75
CA GLN A 123 29.04 -4.80 10.82
C GLN A 123 28.27 -5.94 11.52
N LEU A 124 27.53 -5.60 12.59
CA LEU A 124 26.68 -6.54 13.33
C LEU A 124 25.26 -6.56 12.73
N GLN A 125 25.03 -7.45 11.76
CA GLN A 125 23.78 -7.47 10.99
C GLN A 125 22.55 -7.81 11.84
N GLU A 126 22.66 -8.76 12.77
CA GLU A 126 21.53 -9.16 13.64
C GLU A 126 21.01 -7.97 14.47
N VAL A 127 21.92 -7.16 15.03
CA VAL A 127 21.53 -5.96 15.79
C VAL A 127 20.91 -4.91 14.86
N LYS A 128 21.45 -4.79 13.63
CA LYS A 128 20.94 -3.87 12.61
C LYS A 128 19.50 -4.20 12.23
N GLU A 129 19.20 -5.48 12.00
CA GLU A 129 17.85 -5.99 11.70
C GLU A 129 16.88 -5.72 12.85
N VAL A 130 17.27 -6.02 14.10
CA VAL A 130 16.41 -5.74 15.27
C VAL A 130 16.14 -4.24 15.44
N CYS A 131 17.13 -3.39 15.18
CA CYS A 131 16.93 -1.94 15.19
C CYS A 131 15.93 -1.50 14.11
N TYR A 132 15.91 -2.16 12.95
CA TYR A 132 14.96 -1.86 11.87
C TYR A 132 13.56 -2.37 12.17
N ASP A 133 13.41 -3.57 12.71
CA ASP A 133 12.11 -4.10 13.13
C ASP A 133 11.46 -3.17 14.17
N PHE A 134 12.26 -2.66 15.10
CA PHE A 134 11.81 -1.66 16.08
C PHE A 134 11.37 -0.35 15.41
N LEU A 135 12.16 0.16 14.44
CA LEU A 135 11.82 1.38 13.68
C LEU A 135 10.53 1.22 12.86
N GLN A 136 10.35 0.08 12.22
CA GLN A 136 9.18 -0.21 11.43
C GLN A 136 7.93 -0.32 12.31
N ALA A 137 8.04 -0.92 13.50
CA ALA A 137 6.94 -1.01 14.45
C ALA A 137 6.51 0.37 15.03
N GLN A 138 7.42 1.34 15.10
CA GLN A 138 7.14 2.69 15.61
C GLN A 138 6.84 3.72 14.52
N MET A 139 6.68 3.30 13.26
CA MET A 139 6.42 4.22 12.16
C MET A 139 5.05 4.90 12.30
N CYS A 140 5.05 6.23 12.27
CA CYS A 140 3.86 7.06 12.40
C CYS A 140 3.91 8.26 11.45
N PRO A 141 2.78 8.96 11.20
CA PRO A 141 2.75 10.08 10.25
C PRO A 141 3.68 11.24 10.63
N LYS A 142 4.06 11.35 11.91
CA LYS A 142 4.92 12.42 12.42
C LYS A 142 6.41 12.15 12.29
N ASN A 143 6.85 10.89 12.21
CA ASN A 143 8.27 10.51 12.19
C ASN A 143 8.71 9.83 10.88
N CYS A 144 7.75 9.43 10.02
CA CYS A 144 8.02 8.63 8.83
C CYS A 144 9.03 9.29 7.86
N ILE A 145 9.01 10.62 7.75
CA ILE A 145 9.94 11.37 6.90
C ILE A 145 11.34 11.38 7.50
N GLY A 146 11.45 11.64 8.81
CA GLY A 146 12.72 11.53 9.53
C GLY A 146 13.32 10.13 9.42
N LEU A 147 12.49 9.08 9.56
CA LEU A 147 12.91 7.69 9.39
C LEU A 147 13.34 7.37 7.96
N ASN A 148 12.64 7.90 6.95
CA ASN A 148 13.03 7.76 5.55
C ASN A 148 14.41 8.41 5.28
N ALA A 149 14.65 9.60 5.82
CA ALA A 149 15.94 10.28 5.70
C ALA A 149 17.07 9.52 6.42
N LEU A 150 16.78 8.89 7.57
CA LEU A 150 17.73 8.01 8.25
C LEU A 150 18.00 6.72 7.45
N ALA A 151 16.97 6.15 6.82
CA ALA A 151 17.12 4.99 5.95
C ALA A 151 18.01 5.31 4.74
N ASP A 152 17.81 6.46 4.11
CA ASP A 152 18.65 6.99 3.04
C ASP A 152 20.11 7.15 3.50
N LEU A 153 20.34 7.77 4.67
CA LEU A 153 21.67 8.01 5.22
C LEU A 153 22.43 6.71 5.51
N HIS A 154 21.73 5.68 6.00
CA HIS A 154 22.33 4.38 6.33
C HIS A 154 22.23 3.35 5.19
N SER A 155 21.76 3.78 4.00
CA SER A 155 21.57 2.94 2.81
C SER A 155 20.78 1.65 3.10
N CYS A 156 19.69 1.77 3.88
CA CYS A 156 18.81 0.65 4.19
C CYS A 156 17.62 0.59 3.22
N GLU A 157 17.70 -0.31 2.23
CA GLU A 157 16.69 -0.44 1.17
C GLU A 157 15.32 -0.91 1.68
N GLN A 158 15.30 -1.80 2.68
CA GLN A 158 14.05 -2.35 3.25
C GLN A 158 13.26 -1.28 3.99
N LEU A 159 13.92 -0.53 4.89
CA LEU A 159 13.28 0.56 5.63
C LEU A 159 12.89 1.71 4.70
N LEU A 160 13.71 1.98 3.67
CA LEU A 160 13.38 2.99 2.66
C LEU A 160 12.10 2.61 1.92
N THR A 161 12.00 1.38 1.43
CA THR A 161 10.81 0.91 0.70
C THR A 161 9.57 0.93 1.61
N SER A 162 9.68 0.47 2.86
CA SER A 162 8.55 0.46 3.79
C SER A 162 8.09 1.86 4.19
N SER A 163 9.03 2.78 4.43
CA SER A 163 8.72 4.19 4.74
C SER A 163 8.14 4.94 3.54
N GLU A 164 8.66 4.73 2.32
CA GLU A 164 8.08 5.30 1.10
C GLU A 164 6.63 4.84 0.89
N LEU A 165 6.34 3.54 1.07
CA LEU A 165 4.99 2.99 1.00
C LEU A 165 4.08 3.58 2.07
N TYR A 166 4.56 3.72 3.31
CA TYR A 166 3.80 4.30 4.41
C TYR A 166 3.45 5.77 4.13
N ILE A 167 4.42 6.56 3.65
CA ILE A 167 4.21 7.97 3.26
C ILE A 167 3.17 8.07 2.16
N GLN A 168 3.19 7.16 1.16
CA GLN A 168 2.20 7.13 0.09
C GLN A 168 0.80 6.78 0.60
N GLN A 169 0.67 5.82 1.52
CA GLN A 169 -0.61 5.38 2.07
C GLN A 169 -1.24 6.39 3.05
N HIS A 170 -0.42 7.09 3.84
CA HIS A 170 -0.86 8.04 4.87
C HIS A 170 -0.57 9.50 4.51
N PHE A 171 -0.43 9.81 3.21
CA PHE A 171 -0.01 11.14 2.72
C PHE A 171 -0.83 12.29 3.32
N SER A 172 -2.14 12.11 3.49
CA SER A 172 -3.03 13.14 4.02
C SER A 172 -2.65 13.60 5.44
N ASP A 173 -2.25 12.66 6.30
CA ASP A 173 -1.85 12.93 7.68
C ASP A 173 -0.41 13.47 7.74
N VAL A 174 0.47 12.97 6.86
CA VAL A 174 1.88 13.35 6.80
C VAL A 174 2.06 14.82 6.37
N VAL A 175 1.25 15.28 5.41
CA VAL A 175 1.27 16.67 4.90
C VAL A 175 0.99 17.70 6.00
N ASP A 176 0.15 17.35 6.97
CA ASP A 176 -0.22 18.27 8.03
C ASP A 176 0.91 18.45 9.07
N GLY A 177 1.85 17.49 9.12
CA GLY A 177 3.03 17.50 9.96
C GLY A 177 4.10 18.52 9.55
N ASN A 178 4.96 18.89 10.51
CA ASN A 178 6.05 19.83 10.27
C ASN A 178 7.25 19.20 9.53
N GLU A 179 7.47 17.88 9.69
CA GLU A 179 8.56 17.18 9.00
C GLU A 179 8.44 17.27 7.47
N PHE A 180 7.22 17.36 6.95
CA PHE A 180 6.94 17.54 5.53
C PHE A 180 7.64 18.76 4.92
N LEU A 181 7.80 19.83 5.71
CA LEU A 181 8.44 21.07 5.24
C LEU A 181 9.95 20.91 5.04
N TYR A 182 10.57 19.90 5.64
CA TYR A 182 12.00 19.61 5.56
C TYR A 182 12.39 18.65 4.43
N LEU A 183 11.40 18.15 3.65
CA LEU A 183 11.67 17.32 2.47
C LEU A 183 12.56 18.06 1.46
N SER A 184 13.50 17.32 0.86
CA SER A 184 14.31 17.82 -0.25
C SER A 184 13.47 18.01 -1.52
N SER A 185 13.93 18.86 -2.44
CA SER A 185 13.25 19.09 -3.72
C SER A 185 13.09 17.81 -4.55
N GLY A 186 14.13 16.96 -4.58
CA GLY A 186 14.09 15.68 -5.30
C GLY A 186 13.07 14.69 -4.72
N GLN A 187 13.05 14.54 -3.39
CA GLN A 187 12.06 13.69 -2.71
C GLN A 187 10.63 14.21 -2.92
N MET A 188 10.43 15.53 -2.86
CA MET A 188 9.13 16.15 -3.09
C MET A 188 8.62 15.91 -4.52
N VAL A 189 9.49 16.08 -5.54
CA VAL A 189 9.13 15.78 -6.94
C VAL A 189 8.79 14.30 -7.10
N LYS A 190 9.63 13.39 -6.57
CA LYS A 190 9.39 11.93 -6.63
C LYS A 190 8.04 11.56 -5.99
N LEU A 191 7.71 12.14 -4.84
CA LEU A 191 6.47 11.88 -4.11
C LEU A 191 5.24 12.34 -4.91
N ILE A 192 5.25 13.57 -5.45
CA ILE A 192 4.12 14.12 -6.21
C ILE A 192 4.01 13.51 -7.61
N ALA A 193 5.10 13.00 -8.19
CA ALA A 193 5.07 12.28 -9.46
C ALA A 193 4.42 10.89 -9.34
N SER A 194 4.42 10.28 -8.15
CA SER A 194 3.91 8.92 -7.94
C SER A 194 2.40 8.79 -8.18
N ASP A 195 2.01 7.77 -8.94
CA ASP A 195 0.60 7.38 -9.17
C ASP A 195 -0.03 6.74 -7.92
N GLU A 196 0.78 6.26 -6.98
CA GLU A 196 0.37 5.40 -5.86
C GLU A 196 0.00 6.18 -4.58
N VAL A 197 0.11 7.52 -4.61
CA VAL A 197 -0.19 8.35 -3.43
C VAL A 197 -1.69 8.33 -3.13
N LYS A 198 -2.05 7.95 -1.90
CA LYS A 198 -3.43 7.92 -1.41
C LYS A 198 -3.83 9.29 -0.89
N VAL A 199 -4.60 10.01 -1.71
CA VAL A 199 -5.14 11.34 -1.39
C VAL A 199 -6.65 11.38 -1.60
N PRO A 200 -7.40 12.13 -0.77
CA PRO A 200 -8.84 12.29 -0.94
C PRO A 200 -9.20 13.12 -2.18
N SER A 201 -8.35 14.07 -2.55
CA SER A 201 -8.51 14.93 -3.72
C SER A 201 -7.17 15.47 -4.20
N GLU A 202 -7.08 15.81 -5.49
CA GLU A 202 -5.93 16.56 -6.04
C GLU A 202 -5.85 17.98 -5.48
N GLU A 203 -6.95 18.50 -4.90
CA GLU A 203 -6.97 19.80 -4.21
C GLU A 203 -6.02 19.76 -3.00
N LYS A 204 -6.05 18.68 -2.20
CA LYS A 204 -5.12 18.52 -1.07
C LYS A 204 -3.67 18.45 -1.56
N VAL A 205 -3.38 17.77 -2.68
CA VAL A 205 -2.03 17.69 -3.28
C VAL A 205 -1.53 19.09 -3.65
N PHE A 206 -2.37 19.89 -4.29
CA PHE A 206 -2.05 21.27 -4.63
C PHE A 206 -1.76 22.11 -3.38
N GLU A 207 -2.60 22.02 -2.35
CA GLU A 207 -2.39 22.72 -1.07
C GLU A 207 -1.08 22.31 -0.40
N SER A 208 -0.72 21.02 -0.42
CA SER A 208 0.56 20.51 0.10
C SER A 208 1.75 21.14 -0.62
N VAL A 209 1.72 21.18 -1.95
CA VAL A 209 2.79 21.75 -2.78
C VAL A 209 2.97 23.24 -2.46
N ILE A 210 1.86 24.00 -2.40
CA ILE A 210 1.91 25.42 -2.08
C ILE A 210 2.41 25.67 -0.66
N ARG A 211 1.97 24.87 0.33
CA ARG A 211 2.46 24.95 1.72
C ARG A 211 3.97 24.71 1.80
N TRP A 212 4.48 23.72 1.08
CA TRP A 212 5.92 23.43 1.03
C TRP A 212 6.73 24.55 0.36
N VAL A 213 6.23 25.14 -0.73
CA VAL A 213 6.90 26.26 -1.40
C VAL A 213 6.86 27.54 -0.57
N LYS A 214 5.75 27.83 0.13
CA LYS A 214 5.59 29.01 1.00
C LYS A 214 6.59 29.04 2.17
N HIS A 215 7.04 27.88 2.63
CA HIS A 215 8.01 27.79 3.72
C HIS A 215 9.40 28.33 3.33
N ASP A 216 9.82 28.16 2.08
CA ASP A 216 11.08 28.71 1.56
C ASP A 216 10.89 29.23 0.13
N LEU A 217 10.32 30.43 0.05
CA LEU A 217 10.03 31.11 -1.22
C LEU A 217 11.27 31.43 -2.04
N GLY A 218 12.44 31.56 -1.40
CA GLY A 218 13.68 31.94 -2.06
C GLY A 218 14.20 30.84 -2.97
N SER A 219 14.35 29.62 -2.42
CA SER A 219 14.90 28.48 -3.17
C SER A 219 13.83 27.67 -3.91
N ARG A 220 12.60 27.59 -3.38
CA ARG A 220 11.59 26.64 -3.90
C ARG A 220 10.74 27.21 -5.02
N LYS A 221 10.70 28.54 -5.19
CA LYS A 221 9.93 29.19 -6.26
C LYS A 221 10.38 28.77 -7.65
N CYS A 222 11.67 28.48 -7.85
CA CYS A 222 12.17 28.02 -9.15
C CYS A 222 11.79 26.56 -9.47
N ILE A 223 11.47 25.75 -8.46
CA ILE A 223 11.08 24.33 -8.59
C ILE A 223 9.57 24.17 -8.77
N LEU A 224 8.77 25.18 -8.37
CA LEU A 224 7.32 25.16 -8.51
C LEU A 224 6.82 24.73 -9.91
N PRO A 225 7.38 25.20 -11.04
CA PRO A 225 6.95 24.73 -12.37
C PRO A 225 7.11 23.23 -12.60
N GLN A 226 8.17 22.61 -12.06
CA GLN A 226 8.40 21.16 -12.15
C GLN A 226 7.40 20.40 -11.28
N LEU A 227 7.09 20.90 -10.09
CA LEU A 227 6.07 20.31 -9.22
C LEU A 227 4.68 20.38 -9.85
N MET A 228 4.33 21.53 -10.45
CA MET A 228 3.05 21.75 -11.10
C MET A 228 2.83 20.84 -12.33
N GLU A 229 3.91 20.35 -12.96
CA GLU A 229 3.82 19.36 -14.04
C GLU A 229 3.16 18.04 -13.56
N HIS A 230 3.39 17.70 -12.29
CA HIS A 230 2.93 16.47 -11.65
C HIS A 230 1.64 16.65 -10.81
N VAL A 231 1.19 17.88 -10.58
CA VAL A 231 -0.11 18.17 -9.96
C VAL A 231 -1.21 18.02 -11.01
N ARG A 232 -2.22 17.20 -10.73
CA ARG A 232 -3.25 16.84 -11.72
C ARG A 232 -4.42 17.80 -11.63
N LEU A 233 -4.14 19.08 -11.87
CA LEU A 233 -5.14 20.17 -11.84
C LEU A 233 -6.42 19.86 -12.66
N PRO A 234 -6.39 19.21 -13.84
CA PRO A 234 -7.59 18.86 -14.58
C PRO A 234 -8.62 17.99 -13.83
N LEU A 235 -8.18 17.31 -12.76
CA LEU A 235 -9.03 16.44 -11.94
C LEU A 235 -9.60 17.15 -10.71
N THR A 236 -9.24 18.41 -10.47
CA THR A 236 -9.82 19.24 -9.40
C THR A 236 -11.17 19.79 -9.81
N SER A 237 -11.94 20.33 -8.86
CA SER A 237 -13.23 20.93 -9.18
C SER A 237 -13.07 22.28 -9.89
N LYS A 238 -13.91 22.56 -10.89
CA LYS A 238 -13.90 23.84 -11.64
C LYS A 238 -14.03 25.06 -10.71
N GLU A 239 -14.86 24.94 -9.67
CA GLU A 239 -15.05 26.01 -8.69
C GLU A 239 -13.79 26.29 -7.87
N TYR A 240 -13.06 25.23 -7.49
CA TYR A 240 -11.81 25.36 -6.74
C TYR A 240 -10.71 26.02 -7.57
N ILE A 241 -10.59 25.64 -8.85
CA ILE A 241 -9.61 26.26 -9.76
C ILE A 241 -9.86 27.77 -9.84
N LEU A 242 -11.10 28.18 -10.08
CA LEU A 242 -11.45 29.60 -10.27
C LEU A 242 -11.29 30.44 -9.00
N LYS A 243 -11.63 29.90 -7.83
CA LYS A 243 -11.58 30.64 -6.56
C LYS A 243 -10.21 30.62 -5.89
N LYS A 244 -9.50 29.50 -5.91
CA LYS A 244 -8.26 29.33 -5.14
C LYS A 244 -7.00 29.29 -6.00
N VAL A 245 -7.02 28.54 -7.10
CA VAL A 245 -5.82 28.34 -7.93
C VAL A 245 -5.50 29.61 -8.74
N VAL A 246 -6.50 30.27 -9.31
CA VAL A 246 -6.29 31.50 -10.10
C VAL A 246 -5.87 32.69 -9.23
N GLU A 247 -6.34 32.76 -7.98
CA GLU A 247 -6.04 33.86 -7.05
C GLU A 247 -4.64 33.74 -6.40
N GLU A 248 -3.98 32.59 -6.51
CA GLU A 248 -2.71 32.34 -5.83
C GLU A 248 -1.53 33.07 -6.55
N PRO A 249 -0.85 34.03 -5.89
CA PRO A 249 0.14 34.91 -6.52
C PRO A 249 1.43 34.18 -6.95
N LEU A 250 1.64 32.96 -6.48
CA LEU A 250 2.83 32.15 -6.81
C LEU A 250 2.78 31.55 -8.23
N LEU A 251 1.60 31.52 -8.86
CA LEU A 251 1.38 30.82 -10.13
C LEU A 251 1.61 31.67 -11.39
N ASP A 252 2.22 32.86 -11.27
CA ASP A 252 2.43 33.76 -12.43
C ASP A 252 3.14 33.09 -13.61
N ASN A 253 4.11 32.21 -13.35
CA ASN A 253 4.85 31.46 -14.37
C ASN A 253 4.20 30.12 -14.77
N CYS A 254 3.14 29.70 -14.09
CA CYS A 254 2.48 28.40 -14.23
C CYS A 254 1.06 28.50 -14.82
N LYS A 255 0.67 29.68 -15.33
CA LYS A 255 -0.67 29.94 -15.89
C LYS A 255 -1.07 28.97 -17.00
N ASN A 256 -0.11 28.45 -17.76
CA ASN A 256 -0.35 27.47 -18.83
C ASN A 256 -1.06 26.20 -18.32
N TYR A 257 -0.71 25.70 -17.13
CA TYR A 257 -1.33 24.51 -16.54
C TYR A 257 -2.77 24.77 -16.07
N VAL A 258 -3.04 25.99 -15.61
CA VAL A 258 -4.39 26.41 -15.22
C VAL A 258 -5.29 26.52 -16.46
N ILE A 259 -4.77 27.08 -17.55
CA ILE A 259 -5.47 27.14 -18.84
C ILE A 259 -5.73 25.72 -19.37
N GLU A 260 -4.75 24.82 -19.31
CA GLU A 260 -4.90 23.41 -19.68
C GLU A 260 -6.05 22.75 -18.88
N ALA A 261 -6.09 22.93 -17.56
CA ALA A 261 -7.15 22.38 -16.71
C ALA A 261 -8.53 22.96 -17.02
N LEU A 262 -8.65 24.27 -17.25
CA LEU A 262 -9.91 24.91 -17.64
C LEU A 262 -10.37 24.44 -19.03
N HIS A 263 -9.46 24.33 -20.00
CA HIS A 263 -9.75 23.74 -21.31
C HIS A 263 -10.20 22.29 -21.19
N PHE A 264 -9.59 21.48 -20.31
CA PHE A 264 -10.05 20.11 -20.06
C PHE A 264 -11.49 20.07 -19.55
N HIS A 265 -11.87 20.95 -18.61
CA HIS A 265 -13.25 21.04 -18.14
C HIS A 265 -14.24 21.50 -19.23
N LEU A 266 -13.81 22.38 -20.14
CA LEU A 266 -14.63 22.83 -21.28
C LEU A 266 -14.78 21.74 -22.36
N LEU A 267 -13.71 20.98 -22.64
CA LEU A 267 -13.73 19.87 -23.60
C LEU A 267 -14.55 18.69 -23.08
N LYS A 268 -14.51 18.42 -21.77
CA LYS A 268 -15.37 17.44 -21.12
C LYS A 268 -16.86 17.79 -21.27
N SER A 269 -17.21 19.08 -21.39
CA SER A 269 -18.59 19.51 -21.65
C SER A 269 -18.99 19.52 -23.13
N ASP A 270 -18.05 19.71 -24.07
CA ASP A 270 -18.43 19.95 -25.48
C ASP A 270 -18.02 18.86 -26.50
N LYS A 271 -16.92 18.11 -26.36
CA LYS A 271 -16.52 17.06 -27.35
C LYS A 271 -15.58 15.99 -26.75
N LEU A 272 -16.07 14.75 -26.64
CA LEU A 272 -15.40 13.58 -26.02
C LEU A 272 -14.29 12.88 -26.84
N ILE A 273 -13.82 13.42 -27.97
CA ILE A 273 -13.04 12.61 -28.93
C ILE A 273 -11.51 12.77 -28.81
N THR A 274 -11.00 13.76 -28.07
CA THR A 274 -9.54 13.92 -27.91
C THR A 274 -9.21 14.54 -26.57
N ILE A 275 -9.30 13.75 -25.50
CA ILE A 275 -8.65 14.10 -24.25
C ILE A 275 -7.16 13.78 -24.43
N PRO A 276 -6.25 14.77 -24.35
CA PRO A 276 -4.81 14.50 -24.39
C PRO A 276 -4.45 13.48 -23.30
N HIS A 277 -3.78 12.39 -23.68
CA HIS A 277 -3.26 11.38 -22.75
C HIS A 277 -2.04 11.91 -21.98
N ASN A 278 -2.24 12.97 -21.21
CA ASN A 278 -1.22 13.57 -20.36
C ASN A 278 -1.36 12.99 -18.93
N ILE A 279 -0.23 12.87 -18.23
CA ILE A 279 -0.18 12.41 -16.82
C ILE A 279 -1.17 13.19 -15.94
N ARG A 280 -1.37 14.48 -16.23
CA ARG A 280 -2.30 15.39 -15.51
C ARG A 280 -3.78 15.08 -15.70
N ALA A 281 -4.15 14.31 -16.73
CA ALA A 281 -5.55 13.90 -16.99
C ALA A 281 -5.86 12.49 -16.47
N LYS A 282 -4.86 11.77 -15.94
CA LYS A 282 -5.00 10.41 -15.41
C LYS A 282 -5.13 10.47 -13.88
N PRO A 283 -6.21 9.97 -13.26
CA PRO A 283 -6.32 9.95 -11.80
C PRO A 283 -5.24 9.11 -11.13
N ARG A 284 -4.82 9.54 -9.92
CA ARG A 284 -3.95 8.72 -9.06
C ARG A 284 -4.66 7.41 -8.76
N LYS A 285 -3.90 6.33 -8.81
CA LYS A 285 -4.37 4.99 -8.48
C LYS A 285 -3.55 4.54 -7.29
N PRO A 286 -3.88 4.99 -6.06
CA PRO A 286 -3.23 4.45 -4.89
C PRO A 286 -3.40 2.94 -4.90
N GLY A 287 -2.29 2.21 -4.88
CA GLY A 287 -2.28 0.76 -4.84
C GLY A 287 -3.23 0.26 -3.77
N GLY A 288 -4.31 -0.39 -4.21
CA GLY A 288 -5.36 -0.90 -3.32
C GLY A 288 -6.79 -0.76 -3.86
N MET A 289 -7.08 0.14 -4.79
CA MET A 289 -8.37 0.15 -5.51
C MET A 289 -8.22 -0.62 -6.82
N ASP A 290 -8.05 -1.94 -6.69
CA ASP A 290 -7.98 -2.81 -7.85
C ASP A 290 -9.35 -2.93 -8.49
N LYS A 291 -9.40 -2.76 -9.81
CA LYS A 291 -10.63 -3.05 -10.56
C LYS A 291 -10.86 -4.55 -10.48
N VAL A 292 -11.90 -4.93 -9.75
CA VAL A 292 -12.37 -6.30 -9.64
C VAL A 292 -13.54 -6.53 -10.59
N ILE A 293 -13.78 -7.78 -10.94
CA ILE A 293 -15.03 -8.18 -11.61
C ILE A 293 -15.98 -8.66 -10.52
N PHE A 294 -17.11 -7.99 -10.32
CA PHE A 294 -18.11 -8.38 -9.33
C PHE A 294 -19.31 -9.03 -10.02
N VAL A 295 -19.71 -10.20 -9.52
CA VAL A 295 -20.78 -11.04 -10.04
C VAL A 295 -21.80 -11.24 -8.92
N VAL A 296 -23.08 -11.09 -9.25
CA VAL A 296 -24.17 -11.05 -8.28
C VAL A 296 -25.32 -11.95 -8.74
N GLY A 297 -25.70 -12.91 -7.89
CA GLY A 297 -26.80 -13.82 -8.18
C GLY A 297 -26.50 -14.77 -9.33
N GLY A 298 -27.55 -15.16 -10.06
CA GLY A 298 -27.48 -16.10 -11.17
C GLY A 298 -28.24 -17.39 -10.91
N GLU A 299 -28.08 -18.34 -11.83
CA GLU A 299 -28.77 -19.63 -11.79
C GLU A 299 -27.76 -20.77 -11.85
N GLY A 300 -27.77 -21.61 -10.82
CA GLY A 300 -27.03 -22.87 -10.78
C GLY A 300 -28.00 -24.05 -10.91
N LYS A 301 -28.11 -24.89 -9.87
CA LYS A 301 -29.23 -25.84 -9.74
C LYS A 301 -30.53 -25.16 -9.31
N ASN A 302 -30.40 -24.07 -8.57
CA ASN A 302 -31.45 -23.16 -8.13
C ASN A 302 -30.95 -21.74 -8.36
N ILE A 303 -31.84 -20.75 -8.27
CA ILE A 303 -31.47 -19.33 -8.20
C ILE A 303 -30.66 -19.12 -6.91
N ILE A 304 -29.51 -18.44 -7.03
CA ILE A 304 -28.54 -18.28 -5.93
C ILE A 304 -28.54 -16.87 -5.35
N THR A 305 -28.11 -16.76 -4.09
CA THR A 305 -27.90 -15.48 -3.38
C THR A 305 -26.43 -15.09 -3.27
N SER A 306 -25.52 -15.89 -3.82
CA SER A 306 -24.08 -15.63 -3.74
C SER A 306 -23.71 -14.41 -4.55
N THR A 307 -22.76 -13.65 -4.01
CA THR A 307 -22.00 -12.68 -4.78
C THR A 307 -20.53 -13.08 -4.72
N GLU A 308 -19.83 -12.87 -5.81
CA GLU A 308 -18.44 -13.27 -5.98
C GLU A 308 -17.70 -12.13 -6.66
N TRP A 309 -16.45 -11.89 -6.28
CA TRP A 309 -15.58 -10.99 -7.02
C TRP A 309 -14.29 -11.68 -7.41
N TYR A 310 -13.80 -11.35 -8.59
CA TYR A 310 -12.53 -11.82 -9.12
C TYR A 310 -11.46 -10.76 -8.89
N ASP A 311 -10.37 -11.17 -8.23
CA ASP A 311 -9.14 -10.40 -8.10
C ASP A 311 -8.19 -10.76 -9.27
N PRO A 312 -7.96 -9.86 -10.23
CA PRO A 312 -7.06 -10.14 -11.35
C PRO A 312 -5.58 -10.23 -10.93
N LYS A 313 -5.18 -9.58 -9.83
CA LYS A 313 -3.79 -9.65 -9.34
C LYS A 313 -3.49 -11.00 -8.74
N MET A 314 -4.42 -11.50 -7.93
CA MET A 314 -4.26 -12.78 -7.24
C MET A 314 -4.81 -13.95 -8.06
N ASN A 315 -5.42 -13.66 -9.21
CA ASN A 315 -6.05 -14.61 -10.12
C ASN A 315 -6.98 -15.58 -9.38
N ARG A 316 -7.85 -15.04 -8.51
CA ARG A 316 -8.72 -15.84 -7.65
C ARG A 316 -10.08 -15.19 -7.45
N TRP A 317 -11.07 -16.05 -7.24
CA TRP A 317 -12.42 -15.64 -6.86
C TRP A 317 -12.57 -15.60 -5.35
N HIS A 318 -13.34 -14.63 -4.89
CA HIS A 318 -13.64 -14.39 -3.49
C HIS A 318 -15.15 -14.27 -3.30
N PHE A 319 -15.66 -14.72 -2.17
CA PHE A 319 -17.06 -14.52 -1.81
C PHE A 319 -17.29 -13.11 -1.28
N GLY A 320 -18.37 -12.49 -1.74
CA GLY A 320 -18.87 -11.21 -1.28
C GLY A 320 -20.11 -11.33 -0.39
N PRO A 321 -20.74 -10.20 -0.05
CA PRO A 321 -21.97 -10.15 0.73
C PRO A 321 -23.13 -10.85 0.03
N LYS A 322 -23.84 -11.74 0.72
CA LYS A 322 -24.98 -12.47 0.16
C LYS A 322 -26.17 -11.55 -0.09
N LEU A 323 -26.85 -11.73 -1.22
CA LEU A 323 -28.11 -11.07 -1.54
C LEU A 323 -29.19 -11.41 -0.49
N ILE A 324 -30.11 -10.47 -0.29
CA ILE A 324 -31.29 -10.65 0.56
C ILE A 324 -32.23 -11.70 -0.06
N THR A 325 -32.47 -11.57 -1.36
CA THR A 325 -33.36 -12.44 -2.13
C THR A 325 -32.59 -13.07 -3.30
N PRO A 326 -32.81 -14.35 -3.63
CA PRO A 326 -32.20 -14.96 -4.81
C PRO A 326 -32.65 -14.24 -6.09
N ARG A 327 -31.72 -13.86 -6.96
CA ARG A 327 -32.00 -13.14 -8.22
C ARG A 327 -31.34 -13.83 -9.41
N SER A 328 -32.05 -14.00 -10.52
CA SER A 328 -31.52 -14.43 -11.84
C SER A 328 -32.09 -13.56 -12.95
N GLY A 329 -31.31 -13.23 -13.99
CA GLY A 329 -31.79 -12.34 -15.05
C GLY A 329 -32.02 -10.88 -14.59
N GLY A 330 -31.37 -10.47 -13.50
CA GLY A 330 -31.37 -9.08 -13.04
C GLY A 330 -30.29 -8.24 -13.71
N GLY A 331 -30.38 -6.93 -13.57
CA GLY A 331 -29.39 -5.97 -14.06
C GLY A 331 -28.57 -5.36 -12.93
N LEU A 332 -27.29 -5.08 -13.20
CA LEU A 332 -26.39 -4.42 -12.26
C LEU A 332 -25.99 -3.04 -12.76
N ALA A 333 -26.02 -2.06 -11.87
CA ALA A 333 -25.47 -0.73 -12.11
C ALA A 333 -24.44 -0.39 -11.04
N VAL A 334 -23.35 0.26 -11.44
CA VAL A 334 -22.39 0.86 -10.51
C VAL A 334 -22.50 2.38 -10.62
N VAL A 335 -22.73 3.03 -9.48
CA VAL A 335 -22.92 4.49 -9.38
C VAL A 335 -21.85 5.06 -8.45
N LYS A 336 -21.19 6.15 -8.88
CA LYS A 336 -20.12 6.84 -8.12
C LYS A 336 -19.02 5.88 -7.61
N ASP A 337 -18.70 4.85 -8.40
CA ASP A 337 -17.68 3.83 -8.14
C ASP A 337 -17.86 2.94 -6.88
N ASN A 338 -18.75 3.30 -5.94
CA ASN A 338 -18.91 2.59 -4.66
C ASN A 338 -20.30 1.96 -4.44
N PHE A 339 -21.34 2.44 -5.13
CA PHE A 339 -22.70 1.94 -4.95
C PHE A 339 -23.06 0.97 -6.07
N VAL A 340 -23.34 -0.28 -5.71
CA VAL A 340 -23.81 -1.29 -6.65
C VAL A 340 -25.32 -1.48 -6.46
N LEU A 341 -26.10 -1.24 -7.49
CA LEU A 341 -27.54 -1.50 -7.50
C LEU A 341 -27.83 -2.77 -8.28
N CYS A 342 -28.59 -3.68 -7.65
CA CYS A 342 -29.10 -4.89 -8.28
C CYS A 342 -30.62 -4.74 -8.44
N MET A 343 -31.07 -4.74 -9.70
CA MET A 343 -32.46 -4.44 -10.07
C MET A 343 -33.09 -5.64 -10.77
N GLY A 344 -34.35 -5.90 -10.46
CA GLY A 344 -35.11 -6.98 -11.08
C GLY A 344 -34.51 -8.37 -10.80
N GLY A 345 -34.71 -9.29 -11.74
CA GLY A 345 -34.22 -10.66 -11.63
C GLY A 345 -35.00 -11.54 -10.65
N ILE A 346 -36.19 -11.08 -10.26
CA ILE A 346 -37.21 -11.86 -9.56
C ILE A 346 -38.48 -11.73 -10.39
N ILE A 347 -39.10 -12.86 -10.70
CA ILE A 347 -40.33 -12.92 -11.50
C ILE A 347 -41.41 -12.04 -10.84
N ASN A 348 -42.00 -11.12 -11.61
CA ASN A 348 -43.05 -10.20 -11.17
C ASN A 348 -42.68 -9.32 -9.96
N SER A 349 -41.41 -8.91 -9.85
CA SER A 349 -40.92 -8.02 -8.79
C SER A 349 -40.38 -6.70 -9.33
N GLN A 350 -40.58 -5.64 -8.53
CA GLN A 350 -40.02 -4.30 -8.73
C GLN A 350 -38.77 -4.05 -7.86
N SER A 351 -38.35 -5.05 -7.09
CA SER A 351 -37.37 -4.85 -6.03
C SER A 351 -36.00 -4.42 -6.53
N VAL A 352 -35.40 -3.49 -5.78
CA VAL A 352 -34.03 -3.03 -5.99
C VAL A 352 -33.26 -3.16 -4.69
N ASP A 353 -32.10 -3.81 -4.75
CA ASP A 353 -31.17 -3.88 -3.62
C ASP A 353 -29.94 -3.03 -3.94
N VAL A 354 -29.38 -2.36 -2.93
CA VAL A 354 -28.16 -1.56 -3.02
C VAL A 354 -27.08 -2.14 -2.11
N LEU A 355 -25.84 -2.07 -2.57
CA LEU A 355 -24.65 -2.42 -1.82
C LEU A 355 -23.70 -1.23 -1.80
N ASP A 356 -23.38 -0.73 -0.61
CA ASP A 356 -22.36 0.28 -0.40
C ASP A 356 -21.01 -0.38 -0.11
N LEU A 357 -20.08 -0.30 -1.07
CA LEU A 357 -18.73 -0.86 -0.96
C LEU A 357 -17.80 0.01 -0.09
N SER A 358 -18.21 1.23 0.28
CA SER A 358 -17.42 2.11 1.16
C SER A 358 -17.62 1.81 2.65
N SER A 359 -18.63 1.00 2.99
CA SER A 359 -18.90 0.56 4.36
C SER A 359 -17.83 -0.43 4.86
N GLU A 360 -17.49 -0.35 6.15
CA GLU A 360 -16.60 -1.31 6.82
C GLU A 360 -17.14 -2.76 6.80
N SER A 361 -18.47 -2.90 6.71
CA SER A 361 -19.16 -4.20 6.60
C SER A 361 -20.23 -4.11 5.50
N PRO A 362 -19.84 -4.28 4.22
CA PRO A 362 -20.75 -4.14 3.10
C PRO A 362 -21.84 -5.23 3.16
N ARG A 363 -23.09 -4.82 3.05
CA ARG A 363 -24.27 -5.70 3.02
C ARG A 363 -25.30 -5.16 2.05
N TRP A 364 -26.06 -6.05 1.44
CA TRP A 364 -27.17 -5.66 0.59
C TRP A 364 -28.31 -5.12 1.46
N GLU A 365 -28.88 -4.00 1.03
CA GLU A 365 -30.02 -3.35 1.68
C GLU A 365 -31.08 -3.05 0.61
N PRO A 366 -32.39 -3.19 0.92
CA PRO A 366 -33.44 -2.78 -0.01
C PRO A 366 -33.40 -1.26 -0.21
N THR A 367 -33.67 -0.81 -1.43
CA THR A 367 -33.84 0.62 -1.75
C THR A 367 -35.18 0.86 -2.45
N VAL A 368 -35.35 2.02 -3.07
CA VAL A 368 -36.60 2.41 -3.73
C VAL A 368 -36.89 1.49 -4.91
N ASP A 369 -38.05 0.83 -4.85
CA ASP A 369 -38.53 -0.09 -5.88
C ASP A 369 -38.75 0.63 -7.22
N MET A 370 -38.54 -0.10 -8.31
CA MET A 370 -38.86 0.36 -9.67
C MET A 370 -40.37 0.59 -9.84
N LEU A 371 -40.76 1.37 -10.85
CA LEU A 371 -42.17 1.60 -11.15
C LEU A 371 -42.80 0.40 -11.89
N VAL A 372 -41.99 -0.32 -12.65
CA VAL A 372 -42.42 -1.47 -13.45
C VAL A 372 -41.64 -2.70 -13.01
N ASN A 373 -42.31 -3.83 -12.83
CA ASN A 373 -41.61 -5.09 -12.57
C ASN A 373 -40.86 -5.52 -13.83
N ARG A 374 -39.64 -6.03 -13.67
CA ARG A 374 -38.80 -6.41 -14.82
C ARG A 374 -37.99 -7.67 -14.56
N PHE A 375 -38.07 -8.60 -15.50
CA PHE A 375 -37.19 -9.78 -15.58
C PHE A 375 -36.39 -9.75 -16.89
N GLU A 376 -35.11 -10.16 -16.86
CA GLU A 376 -34.19 -10.07 -18.02
C GLU A 376 -34.13 -8.67 -18.66
N LEU A 377 -34.12 -7.65 -17.81
CA LEU A 377 -33.93 -6.26 -18.21
C LEU A 377 -32.49 -5.96 -18.58
N GLY A 378 -32.30 -4.93 -19.40
CA GLY A 378 -31.01 -4.30 -19.55
C GLY A 378 -30.87 -3.10 -18.59
N VAL A 379 -29.65 -2.87 -18.10
CA VAL A 379 -29.33 -1.73 -17.24
C VAL A 379 -28.11 -0.99 -17.77
N GLY A 380 -28.15 0.35 -17.70
CA GLY A 380 -26.97 1.17 -17.96
C GLY A 380 -26.98 2.48 -17.18
N VAL A 381 -25.81 3.13 -17.09
CA VAL A 381 -25.62 4.33 -16.27
C VAL A 381 -25.09 5.46 -17.15
N ILE A 382 -25.78 6.60 -17.19
CA ILE A 382 -25.36 7.81 -17.90
C ILE A 382 -25.42 8.98 -16.94
N ASN A 383 -24.33 9.74 -16.80
CA ASN A 383 -24.28 10.93 -15.94
C ASN A 383 -24.76 10.70 -14.48
N ASN A 384 -24.49 9.50 -13.93
CA ASN A 384 -24.96 9.03 -12.61
C ASN A 384 -26.47 8.80 -12.49
N TYR A 385 -27.20 8.77 -13.60
CA TYR A 385 -28.58 8.28 -13.67
C TYR A 385 -28.55 6.81 -14.09
N VAL A 386 -29.34 5.98 -13.41
CA VAL A 386 -29.46 4.56 -13.74
C VAL A 386 -30.69 4.37 -14.60
N TYR A 387 -30.55 3.70 -15.74
CA TYR A 387 -31.63 3.39 -16.66
C TYR A 387 -31.93 1.90 -16.64
N ALA A 388 -33.17 1.55 -16.34
CA ALA A 388 -33.72 0.21 -16.49
C ALA A 388 -34.55 0.15 -17.77
N VAL A 389 -34.22 -0.78 -18.66
CA VAL A 389 -34.70 -0.78 -20.05
C VAL A 389 -35.26 -2.14 -20.42
N GLY A 390 -36.52 -2.16 -20.89
CA GLY A 390 -37.18 -3.37 -21.36
C GLY A 390 -37.32 -4.45 -20.27
N GLY A 391 -37.17 -5.71 -20.66
CA GLY A 391 -37.45 -6.88 -19.83
C GLY A 391 -38.90 -7.36 -19.96
N ASP A 392 -39.23 -8.41 -19.20
CA ASP A 392 -40.58 -8.94 -19.04
C ASP A 392 -41.26 -8.27 -17.83
N ASP A 393 -42.39 -7.61 -18.08
CA ASP A 393 -43.23 -6.98 -17.05
C ASP A 393 -44.40 -7.86 -16.58
N GLY A 394 -44.35 -9.16 -16.85
CA GLY A 394 -45.39 -10.12 -16.50
C GLY A 394 -46.60 -10.08 -17.43
N SER A 395 -46.75 -9.02 -18.23
CA SER A 395 -47.74 -8.92 -19.32
C SER A 395 -47.14 -9.18 -20.70
N GLY A 396 -45.81 -9.07 -20.81
CA GLY A 396 -45.03 -9.40 -22.01
C GLY A 396 -43.73 -8.60 -22.08
N TYR A 397 -43.15 -8.54 -23.27
CA TYR A 397 -41.90 -7.82 -23.49
C TYR A 397 -42.15 -6.30 -23.44
N SER A 398 -41.58 -5.66 -22.42
CA SER A 398 -41.77 -4.24 -22.19
C SER A 398 -40.90 -3.41 -23.14
N ASN A 399 -41.46 -2.33 -23.67
CA ASN A 399 -40.72 -1.28 -24.35
C ASN A 399 -40.47 -0.06 -23.45
N SER A 400 -40.94 -0.12 -22.21
CA SER A 400 -40.80 0.97 -21.26
C SER A 400 -39.36 1.14 -20.80
N VAL A 401 -39.01 2.38 -20.48
CA VAL A 401 -37.72 2.76 -19.94
C VAL A 401 -37.96 3.63 -18.72
N GLU A 402 -37.23 3.38 -17.64
CA GLU A 402 -37.29 4.19 -16.43
C GLU A 402 -35.90 4.58 -15.95
N MET A 403 -35.82 5.75 -15.35
CA MET A 403 -34.60 6.39 -14.90
C MET A 403 -34.67 6.63 -13.38
N PHE A 404 -33.66 6.18 -12.67
CA PHE A 404 -33.44 6.47 -11.26
C PHE A 404 -32.49 7.66 -11.10
N ASP A 405 -32.94 8.69 -10.39
CA ASP A 405 -32.09 9.79 -9.96
C ASP A 405 -31.53 9.48 -8.57
N CYS A 406 -30.22 9.22 -8.49
CA CYS A 406 -29.57 8.90 -7.22
C CYS A 406 -29.50 10.09 -6.23
N LYS A 407 -29.81 11.32 -6.66
CA LYS A 407 -29.88 12.50 -5.78
C LYS A 407 -31.23 12.62 -5.11
N THR A 408 -32.31 12.43 -5.86
CA THR A 408 -33.68 12.50 -5.31
C THR A 408 -34.13 11.16 -4.74
N GLN A 409 -33.46 10.06 -5.12
CA GLN A 409 -33.82 8.69 -4.83
C GLN A 409 -35.19 8.29 -5.39
N ASP A 410 -35.53 8.80 -6.58
CA ASP A 410 -36.82 8.53 -7.22
C ASP A 410 -36.65 7.91 -8.61
N TRP A 411 -37.58 7.03 -8.95
CA TRP A 411 -37.75 6.48 -10.29
C TRP A 411 -38.74 7.33 -11.10
N SER A 412 -38.45 7.49 -12.39
CA SER A 412 -39.32 8.20 -13.33
C SER A 412 -39.36 7.49 -14.68
N ILE A 413 -40.54 7.41 -15.29
CA ILE A 413 -40.68 6.89 -16.66
C ILE A 413 -40.09 7.90 -17.65
N VAL A 414 -39.26 7.42 -18.56
CA VAL A 414 -38.75 8.20 -19.70
C VAL A 414 -39.35 7.69 -21.00
N THR A 415 -38.90 8.23 -22.13
CA THR A 415 -39.44 7.85 -23.45
C THR A 415 -39.26 6.35 -23.72
N ASN A 416 -40.37 5.70 -24.10
CA ASN A 416 -40.38 4.28 -24.44
C ASN A 416 -39.57 3.99 -25.72
N MET A 417 -39.04 2.79 -25.80
CA MET A 417 -38.54 2.22 -27.06
C MET A 417 -39.69 1.99 -28.04
N TYR A 418 -39.40 1.99 -29.33
CA TYR A 418 -40.39 1.61 -30.35
C TYR A 418 -40.82 0.15 -30.27
N THR A 419 -39.94 -0.73 -29.77
CA THR A 419 -40.15 -2.18 -29.73
C THR A 419 -39.76 -2.70 -28.36
N GLY A 420 -40.60 -3.58 -27.79
CA GLY A 420 -40.30 -4.26 -26.55
C GLY A 420 -39.15 -5.24 -26.73
N ARG A 421 -38.26 -5.33 -25.73
CA ARG A 421 -37.05 -6.16 -25.79
C ARG A 421 -36.84 -6.84 -24.44
N ILE A 422 -36.37 -8.09 -24.47
CA ILE A 422 -35.99 -8.90 -23.31
C ILE A 422 -34.59 -9.47 -23.54
N GLY A 423 -33.79 -9.64 -22.49
CA GLY A 423 -32.43 -10.20 -22.59
C GLY A 423 -31.45 -9.33 -23.37
N ALA A 424 -31.71 -8.02 -23.46
CA ALA A 424 -30.91 -7.11 -24.26
C ALA A 424 -29.58 -6.75 -23.57
N GLY A 425 -28.50 -6.75 -24.34
CA GLY A 425 -27.23 -6.17 -23.93
C GLY A 425 -27.29 -4.64 -23.99
N ILE A 426 -26.83 -3.98 -22.93
CA ILE A 426 -26.78 -2.51 -22.88
C ILE A 426 -25.34 -2.04 -22.85
N GLY A 427 -25.03 -1.09 -23.73
CA GLY A 427 -23.75 -0.39 -23.77
C GLY A 427 -23.96 1.11 -23.71
N VAL A 428 -23.10 1.79 -22.97
CA VAL A 428 -23.02 3.25 -22.98
C VAL A 428 -21.81 3.65 -23.80
N LEU A 429 -22.04 4.46 -24.83
CA LEU A 429 -20.97 5.03 -25.65
C LEU A 429 -21.30 6.50 -25.91
N ASN A 430 -20.38 7.39 -25.55
CA ASN A 430 -20.54 8.85 -25.74
C ASN A 430 -21.82 9.40 -25.11
N ASP A 431 -22.13 9.01 -23.86
CA ASP A 431 -23.34 9.40 -23.12
C ASP A 431 -24.67 9.03 -23.81
N LEU A 432 -24.61 8.10 -24.78
CA LEU A 432 -25.77 7.51 -25.41
C LEU A 432 -25.92 6.06 -24.95
N LEU A 433 -27.16 5.68 -24.62
CA LEU A 433 -27.53 4.32 -24.23
C LEU A 433 -27.90 3.52 -25.47
N TYR A 434 -27.16 2.46 -25.75
CA TYR A 434 -27.44 1.53 -26.84
C TYR A 434 -28.00 0.24 -26.28
N VAL A 435 -29.13 -0.20 -26.84
CA VAL A 435 -29.79 -1.45 -26.50
C VAL A 435 -29.62 -2.38 -27.69
N VAL A 436 -28.83 -3.43 -27.53
CA VAL A 436 -28.41 -4.36 -28.59
C VAL A 436 -28.87 -5.77 -28.20
N MET A 437 -29.31 -6.55 -29.17
CA MET A 437 -29.71 -7.94 -29.01
C MET A 437 -28.95 -8.80 -30.02
#